data_AF-A0A973ATE8-F1
#
_entry.id   AF-A0A973ATE8-F1
#
_cell.length_a   1.000
_cell.length_b   1.000
_cell.length_c   1.000
_cell.angle_alpha   90.00
_cell.angle_beta   90.00
_cell.angle_gamma   90.00
#
_symmetry.space_group_name_H-M   'P 1'
#
loop_
_entity.id
_entity.type
_entity.pdbx_description
1 polymer ?
#
loop_
_entity_poly.entity_id
_entity_poly.type
_entity_poly.pdbx_seq_one_letter_code
_entity_poly.pdbx_strand_id
1 'polypeptide(L)'
;MQQKQLLLLTGVILLIVGALVFRTRSRVAILTQVPPTEIVTSAPSLEPIIIDSKRSPAPQMISQTQIKEWVKNDITERQLDMKSVALPKEGADSLLNVELKLKLGCMPGDADAIAMDLKAANGKVLLGTLEGMSAGTKSFSWEVPKDFLTGGVAKKQFKIAATTKPIQLGFYLCTAKGGDKTCQNKKVRDINEIFTEHLTKKPKAGEEERVIFYQYFLVDDRGLTTFQGYPKGEQQFDELKKYAGVRKFQGEKVNEGIDKAKAALTTLVSLPVVFNKDSLTIELPKYDVAACAKIQKEN
;
A
#
# COMPACT_ATOMS: atom_id res chain seq x y z
N MET A 1 -35.16 -53.67 -10.34
CA MET A 1 -35.68 -52.52 -11.12
C MET A 1 -35.10 -51.21 -10.56
N GLN A 2 -33.82 -50.89 -10.80
CA GLN A 2 -33.24 -49.64 -10.26
C GLN A 2 -31.96 -49.22 -11.02
N GLN A 3 -31.97 -49.35 -12.34
CA GLN A 3 -30.79 -49.04 -13.17
C GLN A 3 -31.18 -48.46 -14.54
N LYS A 4 -32.23 -47.63 -14.58
CA LYS A 4 -32.67 -46.93 -15.81
C LYS A 4 -32.94 -45.43 -15.65
N GLN A 5 -32.72 -44.83 -14.47
CA GLN A 5 -32.95 -43.39 -14.26
C GLN A 5 -31.68 -42.51 -14.24
N LEU A 6 -30.48 -43.08 -14.36
CA LEU A 6 -29.24 -42.29 -14.28
C LEU A 6 -28.69 -41.79 -15.64
N LEU A 7 -29.39 -42.07 -16.75
CA LEU A 7 -28.92 -41.72 -18.11
C LEU A 7 -29.68 -40.55 -18.76
N LEU A 8 -30.61 -39.91 -18.05
CA LEU A 8 -31.45 -38.82 -18.58
C LEU A 8 -31.04 -37.41 -18.15
N LEU A 9 -30.04 -37.26 -17.26
CA LEU A 9 -29.62 -35.95 -16.74
C LEU A 9 -28.33 -35.39 -17.37
N THR A 10 -27.59 -36.19 -18.14
CA THR A 10 -26.37 -35.75 -18.84
C THR A 10 -26.62 -35.18 -20.25
N GLY A 11 -27.83 -35.30 -20.79
CA GLY A 11 -28.17 -34.87 -22.16
C GLY A 11 -28.63 -33.41 -22.32
N VAL A 12 -28.99 -32.71 -21.23
CA VAL A 12 -29.59 -31.35 -21.31
C VAL A 12 -28.56 -30.22 -21.15
N ILE A 13 -27.38 -30.50 -20.58
CA ILE A 13 -26.38 -29.46 -20.28
C ILE A 13 -25.51 -29.10 -21.52
N LEU A 14 -25.49 -29.95 -22.55
CA LEU A 14 -24.70 -29.72 -23.77
C LEU A 14 -25.40 -28.86 -24.85
N LEU A 15 -26.66 -28.46 -24.64
CA LEU A 15 -27.43 -27.66 -25.62
C LEU A 15 -27.45 -26.15 -25.33
N ILE A 16 -26.92 -25.67 -24.19
CA ILE A 16 -26.89 -24.23 -23.85
C ILE A 16 -25.57 -23.57 -24.28
N VAL A 17 -24.53 -24.34 -24.60
CA VAL A 17 -23.21 -23.81 -24.99
C VAL A 17 -23.12 -23.51 -26.51
N GLY A 18 -24.11 -23.90 -27.32
CA GLY A 18 -24.06 -23.79 -28.79
C GLY A 18 -24.71 -22.55 -29.43
N ALA A 19 -25.34 -21.65 -28.68
CA ALA A 19 -26.22 -20.61 -29.25
C ALA A 19 -25.74 -19.15 -29.08
N LEU A 20 -24.45 -18.91 -28.87
CA LEU A 20 -23.89 -17.55 -28.73
C LEU A 20 -22.71 -17.27 -29.67
N VAL A 21 -22.67 -17.97 -30.80
CA VAL A 21 -21.83 -17.62 -31.96
C VAL A 21 -22.78 -17.38 -33.12
N PHE A 22 -23.30 -16.15 -33.27
CA PHE A 22 -23.69 -15.52 -34.54
C PHE A 22 -24.47 -14.23 -34.23
N ARG A 23 -24.16 -13.17 -35.00
CA ARG A 23 -24.67 -11.77 -34.98
C ARG A 23 -23.81 -10.81 -34.15
N THR A 24 -23.26 -9.72 -34.67
CA THR A 24 -23.36 -9.11 -36.00
C THR A 24 -22.20 -8.11 -36.13
N ARG A 25 -21.53 -8.14 -37.27
CA ARG A 25 -20.72 -7.01 -37.77
C ARG A 25 -21.65 -5.80 -37.95
N SER A 26 -21.27 -4.65 -37.42
CA SER A 26 -21.62 -3.35 -38.01
C SER A 26 -20.45 -2.40 -37.84
N ARG A 27 -19.80 -2.12 -38.98
CA ARG A 27 -18.91 -0.99 -39.19
C ARG A 27 -19.74 0.29 -39.07
N VAL A 28 -19.25 1.27 -38.30
CA VAL A 28 -19.43 2.68 -38.62
C VAL A 28 -18.14 3.40 -38.25
N ALA A 29 -17.38 3.76 -39.28
CA ALA A 29 -16.33 4.77 -39.17
C ALA A 29 -17.02 6.13 -39.25
N ILE A 30 -16.90 6.96 -38.21
CA ILE A 30 -17.19 8.39 -38.29
C ILE A 30 -15.85 9.11 -38.20
N LEU A 31 -15.41 9.61 -39.35
CA LEU A 31 -14.43 10.67 -39.49
C LEU A 31 -15.05 11.95 -38.93
N THR A 32 -14.71 12.32 -37.70
CA THR A 32 -14.89 13.69 -37.22
C THR A 32 -13.73 14.53 -37.74
N GLN A 33 -14.03 15.36 -38.73
CA GLN A 33 -13.20 16.47 -39.17
C GLN A 33 -13.06 17.45 -38.00
N VAL A 34 -11.82 17.65 -37.56
CA VAL A 34 -11.44 18.72 -36.63
C VAL A 34 -11.30 19.99 -37.48
N PRO A 35 -12.07 21.07 -37.21
CA PRO A 35 -11.86 22.34 -37.88
C PRO A 35 -10.50 22.94 -37.51
N PRO A 36 -9.83 23.65 -38.43
CA PRO A 36 -8.55 24.28 -38.14
C PRO A 36 -8.73 25.37 -37.08
N THR A 37 -8.05 25.20 -35.95
CA THR A 37 -7.91 26.24 -34.92
C THR A 37 -7.13 27.41 -35.51
N GLU A 38 -7.79 28.56 -35.62
CA GLU A 38 -7.15 29.84 -35.91
C GLU A 38 -6.08 30.13 -34.84
N ILE A 39 -4.82 30.23 -35.28
CA ILE A 39 -3.71 30.70 -34.46
C ILE A 39 -3.85 32.21 -34.34
N VAL A 40 -4.56 32.68 -33.30
CA VAL A 40 -4.52 34.08 -32.89
C VAL A 40 -3.14 34.33 -32.27
N THR A 41 -2.25 34.90 -33.07
CA THR A 41 -0.95 35.39 -32.64
C THR A 41 -1.15 36.75 -31.98
N SER A 42 -1.55 36.76 -30.71
CA SER A 42 -1.44 37.93 -29.86
C SER A 42 -0.16 37.80 -29.04
N ALA A 43 0.85 38.58 -29.41
CA ALA A 43 2.09 38.71 -28.65
C ALA A 43 1.75 39.17 -27.21
N PRO A 44 2.17 38.45 -26.16
CA PRO A 44 2.01 38.93 -24.80
C PRO A 44 2.94 40.14 -24.59
N SER A 45 2.32 41.28 -24.28
CA SER A 45 2.99 42.45 -23.73
C SER A 45 3.79 42.02 -22.49
N LEU A 46 5.12 42.15 -22.58
CA LEU A 46 6.03 41.96 -21.45
C LEU A 46 5.82 43.09 -20.46
N GLU A 47 4.90 42.92 -19.52
CA GLU A 47 4.96 43.65 -18.26
C GLU A 47 6.17 43.15 -17.47
N PRO A 48 7.01 44.05 -16.92
CA PRO A 48 8.14 43.63 -16.10
C PRO A 48 7.60 42.91 -14.86
N ILE A 49 7.82 41.59 -14.81
CA ILE A 49 7.61 40.80 -13.61
C ILE A 49 8.57 41.35 -12.55
N ILE A 50 8.03 42.14 -11.63
CA ILE A 50 8.71 42.48 -10.38
C ILE A 50 8.78 41.17 -9.59
N ILE A 51 9.88 40.45 -9.75
CA ILE A 51 10.23 39.32 -8.91
C ILE A 51 10.52 39.91 -7.54
N ASP A 52 9.50 39.92 -6.68
CA ASP A 52 9.67 40.16 -5.25
C ASP A 52 10.56 39.02 -4.72
N SER A 53 11.87 39.30 -4.68
CA SER A 53 12.91 38.38 -4.25
C SER A 53 12.77 38.18 -2.75
N LYS A 54 11.74 37.41 -2.35
CA LYS A 54 11.67 36.80 -1.03
C LYS A 54 12.86 35.86 -0.92
N ARG A 55 13.91 36.43 -0.34
CA ARG A 55 15.19 35.85 0.10
C ARG A 55 15.02 34.35 0.37
N SER A 56 15.33 33.55 -0.63
CA SER A 56 15.41 32.10 -0.47
C SER A 56 16.49 31.86 0.59
N PRO A 57 16.20 31.12 1.68
CA PRO A 57 17.20 30.88 2.72
C PRO A 57 18.44 30.26 2.08
N ALA A 58 19.61 30.79 2.45
CA ALA A 58 20.89 30.30 1.93
C ALA A 58 20.99 28.78 2.16
N PRO A 59 21.45 27.99 1.17
CA PRO A 59 21.64 26.56 1.33
C PRO A 59 22.49 26.30 2.57
N GLN A 60 21.97 25.59 3.57
CA GLN A 60 22.75 25.20 4.73
C GLN A 60 23.90 24.31 4.23
N MET A 61 25.15 24.77 4.42
CA MET A 61 26.32 23.97 4.08
C MET A 61 26.39 22.73 4.99
N ILE A 62 26.16 21.57 4.39
CA ILE A 62 26.35 20.27 5.05
C ILE A 62 27.86 20.09 5.30
N SER A 63 28.24 19.79 6.54
CA SER A 63 29.65 19.59 6.90
C SER A 63 30.23 18.32 6.25
N GLN A 64 31.54 18.30 5.97
CA GLN A 64 32.21 17.09 5.45
C GLN A 64 32.04 15.87 6.37
N THR A 65 31.95 16.09 7.68
CA THR A 65 31.70 15.03 8.67
C THR A 65 30.32 14.41 8.48
N GLN A 66 29.29 15.23 8.29
CA GLN A 66 27.93 14.77 8.01
C GLN A 66 27.87 13.98 6.70
N ILE A 67 28.57 14.43 5.64
CA ILE A 67 28.64 13.69 4.38
C ILE A 67 29.28 12.31 4.58
N LYS A 68 30.39 12.23 5.32
CA LYS A 68 31.06 10.94 5.62
C LYS A 68 30.14 9.99 6.40
N GLU A 69 29.40 10.52 7.38
CA GLU A 69 28.44 9.74 8.15
C GLU A 69 27.29 9.25 7.28
N TRP A 70 26.77 10.08 6.38
CA TRP A 70 25.73 9.70 5.43
C TRP A 70 26.18 8.60 4.49
N VAL A 71 27.39 8.70 3.92
CA VAL A 71 27.96 7.67 3.05
C VAL A 71 28.12 6.34 3.79
N LYS A 72 28.62 6.36 5.03
CA LYS A 72 28.74 5.16 5.85
C LYS A 72 27.37 4.52 6.11
N ASN A 73 26.37 5.34 6.47
CA ASN A 73 25.02 4.87 6.73
C ASN A 73 24.35 4.27 5.48
N ASP A 74 24.55 4.87 4.31
CA ASP A 74 24.04 4.37 3.03
C ASP A 74 24.66 3.00 2.67
N ILE A 75 25.96 2.81 2.91
CA ILE A 75 26.61 1.50 2.71
C ILE A 75 25.97 0.43 3.61
N THR A 76 25.79 0.73 4.91
CA THR A 76 25.16 -0.22 5.83
C THR A 76 23.69 -0.49 5.48
N GLU A 77 22.92 0.53 5.08
CA GLU A 77 21.54 0.36 4.61
C GLU A 77 21.47 -0.58 3.41
N ARG A 78 22.36 -0.45 2.43
CA ARG A 78 22.43 -1.36 1.27
C ARG A 78 22.78 -2.79 1.68
N GLN A 79 23.66 -2.97 2.67
CA GLN A 79 23.98 -4.30 3.21
C GLN A 79 22.77 -4.95 3.91
N LEU A 80 21.89 -4.14 4.49
CA LEU A 80 20.63 -4.57 5.09
C LEU A 80 19.48 -4.74 4.08
N ASP A 81 19.76 -4.60 2.77
CA ASP A 81 18.75 -4.55 1.71
C ASP A 81 17.69 -3.45 1.94
N MET A 82 18.12 -2.31 2.47
CA MET A 82 17.27 -1.16 2.68
C MET A 82 17.45 -0.11 1.57
N LYS A 83 16.41 0.69 1.35
CA LYS A 83 16.40 1.82 0.44
C LYS A 83 15.84 3.03 1.13
N SER A 84 16.50 4.16 0.91
CA SER A 84 16.06 5.46 1.36
C SER A 84 15.44 6.27 0.22
N VAL A 85 14.35 6.95 0.52
CA VAL A 85 13.64 7.87 -0.38
C VAL A 85 13.40 9.17 0.38
N ALA A 86 13.78 10.30 -0.23
CA ALA A 86 13.56 11.61 0.37
C ALA A 86 12.05 11.88 0.47
N LEU A 87 11.60 12.35 1.64
CA LEU A 87 10.22 12.79 1.81
C LEU A 87 10.10 14.29 1.55
N PRO A 88 9.03 14.76 0.90
CA PRO A 88 8.71 16.18 0.85
C PRO A 88 8.61 16.77 2.26
N LYS A 89 8.95 18.05 2.39
CA LYS A 89 8.91 18.77 3.66
C LYS A 89 7.88 19.90 3.60
N GLU A 90 7.14 20.09 4.68
CA GLU A 90 6.24 21.24 4.88
C GLU A 90 6.51 21.82 6.27
N GLY A 91 7.21 22.94 6.33
CA GLY A 91 7.69 23.49 7.60
C GLY A 91 8.64 22.52 8.31
N ALA A 92 8.30 22.13 9.54
CA ALA A 92 9.08 21.21 10.36
C ALA A 92 8.69 19.72 10.13
N ASP A 93 7.72 19.44 9.27
CA ASP A 93 7.21 18.08 9.06
C ASP A 93 7.72 17.47 7.75
N SER A 94 7.97 16.16 7.79
CA SER A 94 8.08 15.29 6.62
C SER A 94 6.70 14.80 6.22
N LEU A 95 6.40 14.83 4.93
CA LEU A 95 5.13 14.38 4.37
C LEU A 95 5.27 12.97 3.82
N LEU A 96 4.53 12.02 4.38
CA LEU A 96 4.39 10.67 3.85
C LEU A 96 3.03 10.53 3.18
N ASN A 97 3.01 10.46 1.85
CA ASN A 97 1.79 10.14 1.12
C ASN A 97 1.62 8.62 1.06
N VAL A 98 0.45 8.13 1.43
CA VAL A 98 0.07 6.72 1.32
C VAL A 98 -1.09 6.62 0.34
N GLU A 99 -0.96 5.70 -0.61
CA GLU A 99 -1.99 5.39 -1.59
C GLU A 99 -2.31 3.89 -1.52
N LEU A 100 -3.57 3.58 -1.23
CA LEU A 100 -4.13 2.25 -1.45
C LEU A 100 -4.73 2.22 -2.85
N LYS A 101 -4.41 1.19 -3.62
CA LYS A 101 -4.90 1.04 -4.99
C LYS A 101 -5.35 -0.39 -5.25
N LEU A 102 -6.50 -0.56 -5.89
CA LEU A 102 -6.95 -1.87 -6.33
C LEU A 102 -6.20 -2.27 -7.61
N LYS A 103 -5.68 -3.49 -7.61
CA LYS A 103 -5.06 -4.12 -8.78
C LYS A 103 -6.03 -5.14 -9.35
N LEU A 104 -6.80 -4.73 -10.34
CA LEU A 104 -7.82 -5.58 -10.96
C LEU A 104 -7.16 -6.75 -11.70
N GLY A 105 -7.68 -7.96 -11.49
CA GLY A 105 -7.19 -9.18 -12.11
C GLY A 105 -8.28 -10.26 -12.18
N CYS A 106 -7.93 -11.41 -12.76
CA CYS A 106 -8.89 -12.50 -12.93
C CYS A 106 -8.93 -13.52 -11.77
N MET A 107 -8.14 -13.28 -10.73
CA MET A 107 -8.13 -14.11 -9.53
C MET A 107 -8.63 -13.29 -8.34
N PRO A 108 -9.37 -13.91 -7.40
CA PRO A 108 -9.62 -13.33 -6.10
C PRO A 108 -8.32 -12.93 -5.42
N GLY A 109 -8.35 -11.79 -4.74
CA GLY A 109 -7.18 -11.23 -4.08
C GLY A 109 -7.48 -10.62 -2.73
N ASP A 110 -6.49 -9.92 -2.19
CA ASP A 110 -6.53 -9.30 -0.86
C ASP A 110 -7.76 -8.42 -0.67
N ALA A 111 -8.11 -7.59 -1.68
CA ALA A 111 -9.26 -6.71 -1.59
C ALA A 111 -10.58 -7.49 -1.47
N ASP A 112 -10.69 -8.67 -2.08
CA ASP A 112 -11.87 -9.53 -1.96
C ASP A 112 -11.97 -10.15 -0.56
N ALA A 113 -10.85 -10.64 -0.03
CA ALA A 113 -10.78 -11.16 1.33
C ALA A 113 -11.16 -10.09 2.37
N ILE A 114 -10.63 -8.87 2.21
CA ILE A 114 -10.98 -7.71 3.05
C ILE A 114 -12.48 -7.41 2.95
N ALA A 115 -13.03 -7.39 1.73
CA ALA A 115 -14.45 -7.12 1.53
C ALA A 115 -15.34 -8.18 2.19
N MET A 116 -14.93 -9.46 2.17
CA MET A 116 -15.64 -10.52 2.90
C MET A 116 -15.56 -10.31 4.41
N ASP A 117 -14.38 -10.01 4.94
CA ASP A 117 -14.15 -9.81 6.38
C ASP A 117 -14.96 -8.62 6.94
N LEU A 118 -14.98 -7.50 6.22
CA LEU A 118 -15.75 -6.31 6.60
C LEU A 118 -17.27 -6.54 6.52
N LYS A 119 -17.74 -7.37 5.59
CA LYS A 119 -19.17 -7.71 5.47
C LYS A 119 -19.64 -8.68 6.54
N ALA A 120 -18.76 -9.56 7.02
CA ALA A 120 -19.13 -10.58 7.99
C ALA A 120 -19.40 -10.03 9.39
N ALA A 121 -18.83 -8.87 9.75
CA ALA A 121 -19.07 -8.21 11.03
C ALA A 121 -19.54 -6.76 10.86
N ASN A 122 -20.80 -6.52 11.26
CA ASN A 122 -21.39 -5.18 11.23
C ASN A 122 -20.56 -4.17 12.04
N GLY A 123 -20.40 -2.96 11.50
CA GLY A 123 -19.70 -1.86 12.17
C GLY A 123 -18.17 -1.92 12.06
N LYS A 124 -17.62 -2.91 11.34
CA LYS A 124 -16.20 -2.90 11.01
C LYS A 124 -15.88 -1.91 9.89
N VAL A 125 -14.69 -1.35 9.99
CA VAL A 125 -14.08 -0.44 9.02
C VAL A 125 -12.68 -0.94 8.68
N LEU A 126 -12.19 -0.50 7.52
CA LEU A 126 -10.79 -0.67 7.16
C LEU A 126 -10.00 0.52 7.72
N LEU A 127 -9.02 0.23 8.56
CA LEU A 127 -8.20 1.23 9.23
C LEU A 127 -6.76 1.14 8.74
N GLY A 128 -6.22 2.24 8.21
CA GLY A 128 -4.81 2.42 7.97
C GLY A 128 -4.17 3.18 9.12
N THR A 129 -3.10 2.67 9.71
CA THR A 129 -2.38 3.36 10.79
C THR A 129 -0.90 3.47 10.50
N LEU A 130 -0.31 4.54 11.00
CA LEU A 130 1.11 4.81 11.00
C LEU A 130 1.54 4.87 12.46
N GLU A 131 2.17 3.83 12.98
CA GLU A 131 2.38 3.68 14.42
C GLU A 131 3.84 3.59 14.80
N GLY A 132 4.17 4.16 15.96
CA GLY A 132 5.47 4.06 16.59
C GLY A 132 5.82 2.63 16.98
N MET A 133 6.97 2.12 16.53
CA MET A 133 7.46 0.80 16.96
C MET A 133 8.28 0.88 18.25
N SER A 134 8.87 2.04 18.52
CA SER A 134 9.56 2.37 19.76
C SER A 134 8.67 3.24 20.65
N ALA A 135 8.76 3.08 21.97
CA ALA A 135 7.93 3.83 22.91
C ALA A 135 8.23 5.34 22.82
N GLY A 136 7.17 6.15 22.97
CA GLY A 136 7.21 7.62 22.85
C GLY A 136 7.07 8.17 21.42
N THR A 137 6.98 7.31 20.40
CA THR A 137 6.76 7.74 19.00
C THR A 137 5.26 7.93 18.74
N LYS A 138 4.89 9.05 18.12
CA LYS A 138 3.49 9.40 17.82
C LYS A 138 2.89 8.46 16.77
N SER A 139 1.65 8.03 17.00
CA SER A 139 0.85 7.25 16.07
C SER A 139 -0.21 8.11 15.37
N PHE A 140 -0.55 7.72 14.14
CA PHE A 140 -1.58 8.35 13.31
C PHE A 140 -2.52 7.30 12.77
N SER A 141 -3.78 7.66 12.58
CA SER A 141 -4.82 6.76 12.10
C SER A 141 -5.62 7.39 10.98
N TRP A 142 -6.07 6.56 10.05
CA TRP A 142 -6.92 6.93 8.93
C TRP A 142 -7.94 5.84 8.67
N GLU A 143 -9.21 6.16 8.88
CA GLU A 143 -10.30 5.29 8.41
C GLU A 143 -10.36 5.37 6.90
N VAL A 144 -10.11 4.25 6.23
CA VAL A 144 -10.12 4.18 4.77
C VAL A 144 -11.56 4.39 4.29
N PRO A 145 -11.80 5.25 3.29
CA PRO A 145 -13.13 5.50 2.76
C PRO A 145 -13.87 4.20 2.40
N LYS A 146 -15.14 4.10 2.79
CA LYS A 146 -15.95 2.89 2.58
C LYS A 146 -16.11 2.53 1.10
N ASP A 147 -16.08 3.54 0.24
CA ASP A 147 -16.15 3.40 -1.21
C ASP A 147 -14.82 2.96 -1.84
N PHE A 148 -13.70 2.88 -1.12
CA PHE A 148 -12.41 2.43 -1.65
C PHE A 148 -12.52 1.08 -2.37
N LEU A 149 -13.18 0.11 -1.75
CA LEU A 149 -13.34 -1.25 -2.30
C LEU A 149 -14.16 -1.27 -3.59
N THR A 150 -14.89 -0.20 -3.91
CA THR A 150 -15.62 -0.02 -5.17
C THR A 150 -14.97 0.97 -6.13
N GLY A 151 -14.36 2.04 -5.61
CA GLY A 151 -13.81 3.18 -6.34
C GLY A 151 -12.34 3.01 -6.75
N GLY A 152 -11.62 2.06 -6.16
CA GLY A 152 -10.32 1.63 -6.66
C GLY A 152 -9.11 2.32 -6.05
N VAL A 153 -9.26 3.52 -5.47
CA VAL A 153 -8.12 4.29 -4.93
C VAL A 153 -8.52 5.00 -3.64
N ALA A 154 -7.62 5.01 -2.66
CA ALA A 154 -7.75 5.81 -1.45
C ALA A 154 -6.39 6.41 -1.07
N LYS A 155 -6.37 7.70 -0.70
CA LYS A 155 -5.12 8.42 -0.42
C LYS A 155 -5.15 9.09 0.95
N LYS A 156 -3.99 9.12 1.61
CA LYS A 156 -3.79 9.81 2.87
C LYS A 156 -2.39 10.39 2.95
N GLN A 157 -2.29 11.66 3.36
CA GLN A 157 -1.02 12.25 3.74
C GLN A 157 -0.87 12.23 5.26
N PHE A 158 0.29 11.76 5.73
CA PHE A 158 0.70 11.81 7.13
C PHE A 158 1.80 12.86 7.30
N LYS A 159 1.67 13.71 8.32
CA LYS A 159 2.68 14.69 8.70
C LYS A 159 3.48 14.14 9.87
N ILE A 160 4.76 13.90 9.65
CA ILE A 160 5.68 13.30 10.61
C ILE A 160 6.71 14.36 10.98
N ALA A 161 6.81 14.74 12.25
CA ALA A 161 7.81 15.70 12.69
C ALA A 161 9.21 15.28 12.21
N ALA A 162 9.96 16.19 11.59
CA ALA A 162 11.31 15.89 11.15
C ALA A 162 12.22 15.65 12.37
N THR A 163 12.97 14.56 12.31
CA THR A 163 13.92 14.17 13.36
C THR A 163 15.30 13.97 12.76
N THR A 164 16.35 14.42 13.45
CA THR A 164 17.73 14.17 13.00
C THR A 164 18.19 12.73 13.29
N LYS A 165 17.49 12.06 14.22
CA LYS A 165 17.69 10.65 14.54
C LYS A 165 16.54 9.83 13.98
N PRO A 166 16.77 8.56 13.65
CA PRO A 166 15.74 7.73 13.03
C PRO A 166 14.70 7.33 14.05
N ILE A 167 13.43 7.57 13.72
CA ILE A 167 12.30 6.97 14.43
C ILE A 167 11.86 5.71 13.70
N GLN A 168 11.44 4.69 14.46
CA GLN A 168 10.88 3.46 13.90
C GLN A 168 9.36 3.58 13.77
N LEU A 169 8.84 3.31 12.58
CA LEU A 169 7.43 3.36 12.29
C LEU A 169 6.98 2.09 11.57
N GLY A 170 5.73 1.71 11.81
CA GLY A 170 5.04 0.64 11.11
C GLY A 170 3.77 1.18 10.46
N PHE A 171 3.59 0.93 9.16
CA PHE A 171 2.29 1.15 8.51
C PHE A 171 1.50 -0.16 8.56
N TYR A 172 0.30 -0.09 9.12
CA TYR A 172 -0.62 -1.21 9.22
C TYR A 172 -1.88 -0.93 8.40
N LEU A 173 -2.43 -1.99 7.82
CA LEU A 173 -3.84 -2.03 7.42
C LEU A 173 -4.52 -3.10 8.27
N CYS A 174 -5.66 -2.76 8.87
CA CYS A 174 -6.40 -3.69 9.72
C CYS A 174 -7.91 -3.54 9.62
N THR A 175 -8.64 -4.61 9.95
CA THR A 175 -10.07 -4.54 10.23
C THR A 175 -10.29 -4.09 11.68
N ALA A 176 -11.13 -3.08 11.86
CA ALA A 176 -11.26 -2.38 13.12
C ALA A 176 -12.71 -1.98 13.39
N LYS A 177 -13.06 -1.68 14.65
CA LYS A 177 -14.35 -1.05 14.95
C LYS A 177 -14.28 0.43 14.64
N GLY A 178 -15.44 1.02 14.29
CA GLY A 178 -15.54 2.47 14.13
C GLY A 178 -15.03 3.21 15.37
N GLY A 179 -14.09 4.14 15.17
CA GLY A 179 -13.46 4.91 16.25
C GLY A 179 -12.09 4.42 16.71
N ASP A 180 -11.68 3.20 16.35
CA ASP A 180 -10.35 2.66 16.67
C ASP A 180 -9.23 3.55 16.10
N LYS A 181 -8.10 3.59 16.80
CA LYS A 181 -6.93 4.42 16.46
C LYS A 181 -5.63 3.64 16.28
N THR A 182 -5.64 2.34 16.53
CA THR A 182 -4.46 1.47 16.48
C THR A 182 -4.81 0.10 15.89
N CYS A 183 -3.88 -0.44 15.12
CA CYS A 183 -3.85 -1.80 14.62
C CYS A 183 -2.89 -2.69 15.43
N GLN A 184 -1.95 -2.14 16.21
CA GLN A 184 -0.90 -2.91 16.89
C GLN A 184 -1.43 -3.99 17.85
N ASN A 185 -2.62 -3.79 18.42
CA ASN A 185 -3.22 -4.73 19.39
C ASN A 185 -4.09 -5.80 18.73
N LYS A 186 -4.17 -5.83 17.40
CA LYS A 186 -5.02 -6.75 16.64
C LYS A 186 -4.25 -7.99 16.23
N LYS A 187 -4.96 -9.07 15.90
CA LYS A 187 -4.29 -10.32 15.52
C LYS A 187 -3.70 -10.22 14.13
N VAL A 188 -2.44 -10.57 13.97
CA VAL A 188 -1.79 -10.63 12.67
C VAL A 188 -2.23 -11.91 11.97
N ARG A 189 -2.85 -11.78 10.79
CA ARG A 189 -3.41 -12.90 10.02
C ARG A 189 -3.01 -12.80 8.57
N ASP A 190 -2.53 -13.91 8.02
CA ASP A 190 -2.30 -14.02 6.60
C ASP A 190 -3.63 -13.93 5.82
N ILE A 191 -3.60 -13.24 4.69
CA ILE A 191 -4.81 -12.98 3.91
C ILE A 191 -5.44 -14.25 3.36
N ASN A 192 -4.65 -15.29 3.09
CA ASN A 192 -5.15 -16.59 2.62
C ASN A 192 -5.87 -17.34 3.74
N GLU A 193 -5.45 -17.18 5.00
CA GLU A 193 -6.18 -17.72 6.15
C GLU A 193 -7.58 -17.10 6.23
N ILE A 194 -7.67 -15.77 6.09
CA ILE A 194 -8.92 -15.02 6.10
C ILE A 194 -9.83 -15.49 4.95
N PHE A 195 -9.28 -15.55 3.73
CA PHE A 195 -10.03 -15.99 2.57
C PHE A 195 -10.56 -17.43 2.72
N THR A 196 -9.72 -18.35 3.20
CA THR A 196 -10.09 -19.75 3.44
C THR A 196 -11.18 -19.87 4.52
N GLU A 197 -11.09 -19.09 5.59
CA GLU A 197 -12.08 -19.05 6.67
C GLU A 197 -13.48 -18.69 6.17
N HIS A 198 -13.58 -17.67 5.30
CA HIS A 198 -14.85 -17.26 4.69
C HIS A 198 -15.37 -18.29 3.69
N LEU A 199 -14.50 -18.85 2.84
CA LEU A 199 -14.91 -19.89 1.88
C LEU A 199 -15.40 -21.18 2.56
N THR A 200 -14.76 -21.57 3.67
CA THR A 200 -15.14 -22.75 4.45
C THR A 200 -16.29 -22.49 5.42
N LYS A 201 -16.83 -21.26 5.44
CA LYS A 201 -17.96 -20.84 6.29
C LYS A 201 -17.73 -21.17 7.77
N LYS A 202 -16.51 -20.93 8.28
CA LYS A 202 -16.22 -21.19 9.68
C LYS A 202 -17.15 -20.37 10.58
N PRO A 203 -17.63 -20.93 11.71
CA PRO A 203 -18.33 -20.14 12.71
C PRO A 203 -17.45 -18.97 13.15
N LYS A 204 -18.04 -17.77 13.27
CA LYS A 204 -17.36 -16.51 13.66
C LYS A 204 -16.35 -15.96 12.63
N ALA A 205 -16.45 -16.40 11.38
CA ALA A 205 -15.65 -15.83 10.29
C ALA A 205 -15.77 -14.31 10.26
N GLY A 206 -14.63 -13.62 10.34
CA GLY A 206 -14.57 -12.16 10.33
C GLY A 206 -15.09 -11.46 11.57
N GLU A 207 -15.32 -12.13 12.72
CA GLU A 207 -15.58 -11.45 14.00
C GLU A 207 -14.31 -10.83 14.59
N GLU A 208 -13.16 -11.48 14.42
CA GLU A 208 -11.86 -11.05 14.95
C GLU A 208 -11.32 -9.80 14.22
N GLU A 209 -10.78 -8.84 14.97
CA GLU A 209 -10.08 -7.67 14.42
C GLU A 209 -8.65 -8.06 14.06
N ARG A 210 -8.25 -7.77 12.81
CA ARG A 210 -7.06 -8.38 12.22
C ARG A 210 -6.17 -7.36 11.54
N VAL A 211 -4.85 -7.49 11.72
CA VAL A 211 -3.86 -6.87 10.84
C VAL A 211 -3.70 -7.76 9.62
N ILE A 212 -3.85 -7.15 8.45
CA ILE A 212 -3.85 -7.82 7.15
C ILE A 212 -2.72 -7.34 6.24
N PHE A 213 -2.08 -6.23 6.60
CA PHE A 213 -0.89 -5.71 5.92
C PHE A 213 0.00 -5.01 6.95
N TYR A 214 1.31 -5.16 6.77
CA TYR A 214 2.30 -4.47 7.56
C TYR A 214 3.54 -4.12 6.73
N GLN A 215 4.04 -2.89 6.91
CA GLN A 215 5.33 -2.45 6.39
C GLN A 215 6.11 -1.70 7.47
N TYR A 216 7.38 -2.05 7.64
CA TYR A 216 8.30 -1.38 8.56
C TYR A 216 9.15 -0.33 7.83
N PHE A 217 9.37 0.82 8.46
CA PHE A 217 10.26 1.84 7.94
C PHE A 217 10.86 2.71 9.06
N LEU A 218 11.94 3.38 8.70
CA LEU A 218 12.62 4.38 9.49
C LEU A 218 12.33 5.74 8.87
N VAL A 219 12.16 6.77 9.71
CA VAL A 219 12.06 8.15 9.24
C VAL A 219 13.07 9.03 9.97
N ASP A 220 13.81 9.83 9.23
CA ASP A 220 14.69 10.89 9.72
C ASP A 220 14.70 12.10 8.77
N ASP A 221 15.69 12.98 8.91
CA ASP A 221 15.88 14.16 8.08
C ASP A 221 16.21 13.80 6.61
N ARG A 222 16.84 12.65 6.37
CA ARG A 222 17.17 12.12 5.03
C ARG A 222 15.93 11.58 4.31
N GLY A 223 14.89 11.19 5.05
CA GLY A 223 13.61 10.77 4.50
C GLY A 223 13.12 9.48 5.11
N LEU A 224 12.53 8.62 4.27
CA LEU A 224 12.02 7.31 4.65
C LEU A 224 12.99 6.23 4.19
N THR A 225 13.40 5.35 5.10
CA THR A 225 14.20 4.16 4.81
C THR A 225 13.38 2.90 5.07
N THR A 226 13.36 1.94 4.15
CA THR A 226 12.60 0.69 4.30
C THR A 226 13.34 -0.48 3.63
N PHE A 227 12.93 -1.71 3.89
CA PHE A 227 13.48 -2.87 3.17
C PHE A 227 13.00 -2.89 1.71
N GLN A 228 13.91 -3.21 0.77
CA GLN A 228 13.60 -3.32 -0.66
C GLN A 228 12.84 -4.61 -0.97
N GLY A 229 13.28 -5.71 -0.37
CA GLY A 229 12.61 -6.99 -0.40
C GLY A 229 12.01 -7.37 0.95
N TYR A 230 11.38 -8.54 0.97
CA TYR A 230 11.05 -9.19 2.22
C TYR A 230 12.35 -9.56 2.95
N PRO A 231 12.60 -9.08 4.18
CA PRO A 231 13.79 -9.47 4.92
C PRO A 231 13.72 -10.97 5.23
N LYS A 232 14.49 -11.76 4.46
CA LYS A 232 14.67 -13.19 4.63
C LYS A 232 15.59 -13.49 5.82
N GLY A 233 14.97 -13.77 6.96
CA GLY A 233 15.62 -14.47 8.07
C GLY A 233 16.11 -13.58 9.21
N GLU A 234 16.59 -14.23 10.26
CA GLU A 234 16.87 -13.58 11.54
C GLU A 234 18.06 -12.59 11.47
N GLN A 235 19.05 -12.91 10.63
CA GLN A 235 20.30 -12.16 10.53
C GLN A 235 20.07 -10.67 10.19
N GLN A 236 19.13 -10.36 9.29
CA GLN A 236 18.88 -8.96 8.90
C GLN A 236 18.30 -8.14 10.05
N PHE A 237 17.48 -8.74 10.90
CA PHE A 237 16.94 -8.06 12.09
C PHE A 237 18.01 -7.88 13.17
N ASP A 238 18.94 -8.82 13.32
CA ASP A 238 20.06 -8.68 14.24
C ASP A 238 21.04 -7.60 13.79
N GLU A 239 21.35 -7.55 12.49
CA GLU A 239 22.14 -6.46 11.91
C GLU A 239 21.40 -5.11 12.00
N LEU A 240 20.08 -5.09 11.85
CA LEU A 240 19.27 -3.88 12.07
C LEU A 240 19.34 -3.40 13.54
N LYS A 241 19.38 -4.30 14.53
CA LYS A 241 19.57 -3.92 15.94
C LYS A 241 20.95 -3.29 16.18
N LYS A 242 22.01 -3.86 15.60
CA LYS A 242 23.36 -3.27 15.66
C LYS A 242 23.36 -1.89 15.01
N TYR A 243 22.77 -1.78 13.83
CA TYR A 243 22.63 -0.54 13.10
C TYR A 243 21.85 0.52 13.88
N ALA A 244 20.78 0.13 14.57
CA ALA A 244 19.99 1.00 15.41
C ALA A 244 20.80 1.59 16.59
N GLY A 245 21.71 0.79 17.17
CA GLY A 245 22.65 1.27 18.18
C GLY A 245 23.65 2.29 17.61
N VAL A 246 24.19 2.03 16.42
CA VAL A 246 25.15 2.94 15.74
C VAL A 246 24.48 4.26 15.34
N ARG A 247 23.31 4.22 14.69
CA ARG A 247 22.56 5.43 14.28
C ARG A 247 21.76 6.07 15.41
N LYS A 248 21.83 5.51 16.63
CA LYS A 248 21.15 6.00 17.84
C LYS A 248 19.67 6.29 17.58
N PHE A 249 18.93 5.28 17.16
CA PHE A 249 17.49 5.40 16.90
C PHE A 249 16.78 6.07 18.08
N GLN A 250 15.83 6.94 17.77
CA GLN A 250 15.04 7.66 18.74
C GLN A 250 13.90 6.79 19.26
N GLY A 251 13.61 6.94 20.56
CA GLY A 251 12.57 6.21 21.27
C GLY A 251 13.15 5.22 22.27
N GLU A 252 12.33 4.79 23.21
CA GLU A 252 12.69 3.74 24.15
C GLU A 252 12.39 2.36 23.55
N LYS A 253 13.07 1.31 24.04
CA LYS A 253 12.81 -0.09 23.65
C LYS A 253 12.92 -0.33 22.14
N VAL A 254 13.89 0.32 21.50
CA VAL A 254 14.23 0.21 20.07
C VAL A 254 14.31 -1.26 19.60
N ASN A 255 14.94 -2.14 20.38
CA ASN A 255 15.06 -3.56 20.02
C ASN A 255 13.72 -4.30 20.08
N GLU A 256 12.86 -3.99 21.05
CA GLU A 256 11.50 -4.57 21.13
C GLU A 256 10.67 -4.15 19.92
N GLY A 257 10.83 -2.91 19.44
CA GLY A 257 10.20 -2.42 18.21
C GLY A 257 10.64 -3.20 16.97
N ILE A 258 11.93 -3.51 16.87
CA ILE A 258 12.49 -4.36 15.80
C ILE A 258 11.95 -5.79 15.89
N ASP A 259 11.85 -6.36 17.09
CA ASP A 259 11.30 -7.70 17.30
C ASP A 259 9.81 -7.78 16.92
N LYS A 260 9.02 -6.76 17.24
CA LYS A 260 7.63 -6.63 16.78
C LYS A 260 7.56 -6.56 15.25
N ALA A 261 8.43 -5.78 14.62
CA ALA A 261 8.49 -5.68 13.17
C ALA A 261 8.85 -7.03 12.53
N LYS A 262 9.81 -7.76 13.11
CA LYS A 262 10.18 -9.12 12.68
C LYS A 262 8.99 -10.07 12.75
N ALA A 263 8.28 -10.08 13.88
CA ALA A 263 7.11 -10.94 14.06
C ALA A 263 6.02 -10.65 13.01
N ALA A 264 5.66 -9.38 12.82
CA ALA A 264 4.63 -8.98 11.87
C ALA A 264 5.02 -9.29 10.42
N LEU A 265 6.26 -8.98 10.02
CA LEU A 265 6.76 -9.29 8.68
C LEU A 265 6.83 -10.80 8.46
N THR A 266 7.24 -11.59 9.45
CA THR A 266 7.34 -13.06 9.32
C THR A 266 5.99 -13.72 9.11
N THR A 267 4.91 -13.16 9.68
CA THR A 267 3.55 -13.69 9.53
C THR A 267 2.87 -13.21 8.25
N LEU A 268 3.04 -11.95 7.87
CA LEU A 268 2.34 -11.37 6.72
C LEU A 268 3.21 -11.48 5.47
N VAL A 269 2.73 -12.23 4.48
CA VAL A 269 3.27 -12.14 3.11
C VAL A 269 2.74 -10.85 2.49
N SER A 270 3.24 -9.70 2.95
CA SER A 270 2.84 -8.40 2.42
C SER A 270 3.13 -8.32 0.92
N LEU A 271 2.15 -7.87 0.15
CA LEU A 271 2.27 -7.58 -1.28
C LEU A 271 3.39 -6.57 -1.56
N PRO A 272 3.91 -6.51 -2.80
CA PRO A 272 4.98 -5.59 -3.14
C PRO A 272 4.56 -4.16 -2.85
N VAL A 273 5.27 -3.55 -1.90
CA VAL A 273 5.15 -2.15 -1.59
C VAL A 273 5.95 -1.38 -2.62
N VAL A 274 5.27 -0.55 -3.41
CA VAL A 274 5.93 0.29 -4.40
C VAL A 274 6.18 1.66 -3.78
N PHE A 275 7.44 1.94 -3.48
CA PHE A 275 7.87 3.28 -3.11
C PHE A 275 8.12 4.10 -4.37
N ASN A 276 7.18 5.00 -4.68
CA ASN A 276 7.38 6.06 -5.64
C ASN A 276 7.97 7.28 -4.90
N LYS A 277 8.65 8.17 -5.63
CA LYS A 277 9.55 9.24 -5.13
C LYS A 277 9.10 9.97 -3.84
N ASP A 278 7.81 10.07 -3.57
CA ASP A 278 7.21 10.72 -2.40
C ASP A 278 5.99 9.97 -1.82
N SER A 279 5.73 8.72 -2.25
CA SER A 279 4.55 7.98 -1.83
C SER A 279 4.78 6.48 -1.60
N LEU A 280 4.14 5.96 -0.57
CA LEU A 280 3.92 4.54 -0.31
C LEU A 280 2.68 4.07 -1.07
N THR A 281 2.85 3.32 -2.15
CA THR A 281 1.72 2.71 -2.88
C THR A 281 1.57 1.25 -2.48
N ILE A 282 0.38 0.90 -1.98
CA ILE A 282 -0.01 -0.46 -1.62
C ILE A 282 -1.07 -0.90 -2.63
N GLU A 283 -0.68 -1.84 -3.48
CA GLU A 283 -1.59 -2.46 -4.44
C GLU A 283 -2.31 -3.64 -3.78
N LEU A 284 -3.65 -3.67 -3.83
CA LEU A 284 -4.47 -4.77 -3.33
C LEU A 284 -5.16 -5.47 -4.52
N PRO A 285 -4.75 -6.70 -4.87
CA PRO A 285 -5.38 -7.51 -5.90
C PRO A 285 -6.87 -7.67 -5.64
N LYS A 286 -7.65 -7.56 -6.73
CA LYS A 286 -9.09 -7.71 -6.69
C LYS A 286 -9.58 -8.44 -7.93
N TYR A 287 -10.50 -9.37 -7.74
CA TYR A 287 -11.22 -10.02 -8.81
C TYR A 287 -12.08 -9.02 -9.60
N ASP A 288 -11.93 -9.03 -10.92
CA ASP A 288 -12.72 -8.23 -11.83
C ASP A 288 -13.13 -9.05 -13.07
N VAL A 289 -14.43 -9.10 -13.33
CA VAL A 289 -15.01 -9.90 -14.42
C VAL A 289 -14.57 -9.37 -15.79
N ALA A 290 -14.42 -8.05 -15.95
CA ALA A 290 -13.98 -7.46 -17.22
C ALA A 290 -12.50 -7.77 -17.49
N ALA A 291 -11.66 -7.75 -16.45
CA ALA A 291 -10.26 -8.18 -16.53
C ALA A 291 -10.14 -9.66 -16.95
N CYS A 292 -11.00 -10.54 -16.43
CA CYS A 292 -11.06 -11.93 -16.87
C CYS A 292 -11.40 -12.09 -18.36
N ALA A 293 -12.44 -11.39 -18.81
CA ALA A 293 -12.90 -11.48 -20.20
C ALA A 293 -11.83 -11.01 -21.20
N LYS A 294 -10.93 -10.11 -20.78
CA LYS A 294 -9.80 -9.66 -21.60
C LYS A 294 -8.75 -10.76 -21.76
N ILE A 295 -8.36 -11.41 -20.67
CA ILE A 295 -7.36 -12.50 -20.68
C ILE A 295 -7.84 -13.69 -21.53
N GLN A 296 -9.13 -13.99 -21.51
CA GLN A 296 -9.71 -15.06 -22.35
C GLN A 296 -9.70 -14.76 -23.85
N LYS A 297 -9.58 -13.49 -24.26
CA LYS A 297 -9.51 -13.10 -25.69
C LYS A 297 -8.09 -13.08 -26.23
N GLU A 298 -7.10 -13.00 -25.35
CA GLU A 298 -5.68 -12.93 -25.70
C GLU A 298 -5.02 -14.33 -25.78
N ASN A 299 -5.72 -15.36 -25.29
CA ASN A 299 -5.34 -16.78 -25.38
C ASN A 299 -6.29 -17.53 -26.32
#